data_AF-A0A3P8EAF6-F1
#
_entry.id   AF-A0A3P8EAF6-F1
#
_cell.length_a   1.000
_cell.length_b   1.000
_cell.length_c   1.000
_cell.angle_alpha   90.00
_cell.angle_beta   90.00
_cell.angle_gamma   90.00
#
_symmetry.space_group_name_H-M   'P 1'
#
loop_
_entity.id
_entity.type
_entity.pdbx_description
1 polymer ?
#
loop_
_entity_poly.entity_id
_entity_poly.type
_entity_poly.pdbx_seq_one_letter_code
_entity_poly.pdbx_strand_id
1 'polypeptide(L)'
;MKMIRKNYKFYLSFENSLCSEYITEKLYKNALKNDILPIVMGASIEEYERVAPPYSFIHVDQFKSPAKLADYLKYLDTNDTAYNEYFAWHGHEIIHDRDSQPQCAMCLLAHTLCVFHLY
;
A
#
# COMPACT_ATOMS: atom_id res chain seq x y z
N MET A 1 15.54 -1.98 -4.93
CA MET A 1 14.30 -2.80 -4.88
C MET A 1 14.11 -3.86 -5.97
N LYS A 2 14.84 -3.85 -7.11
CA LYS A 2 14.66 -4.83 -8.22
C LYS A 2 14.80 -6.33 -7.83
N MET A 3 15.27 -6.60 -6.62
CA MET A 3 15.52 -7.95 -6.08
C MET A 3 14.31 -8.52 -5.31
N ILE A 4 13.36 -7.70 -4.85
CA ILE A 4 12.25 -8.19 -4.02
C ILE A 4 11.20 -8.90 -4.88
N ARG A 5 10.72 -8.27 -5.96
CA ARG A 5 9.75 -8.89 -6.89
C ARG A 5 10.25 -10.22 -7.48
N LYS A 6 11.56 -10.34 -7.73
CA LYS A 6 12.15 -11.55 -8.30
C LYS A 6 12.05 -12.77 -7.37
N ASN A 7 11.98 -12.54 -6.07
CA ASN A 7 12.11 -13.60 -5.07
C ASN A 7 10.84 -13.79 -4.21
N TYR A 8 9.89 -12.85 -4.26
CA TYR A 8 8.73 -12.84 -3.39
C TYR A 8 7.46 -12.43 -4.15
N LYS A 9 6.40 -13.25 -4.03
CA LYS A 9 5.04 -12.96 -4.54
C LYS A 9 4.26 -12.01 -3.61
N PHE A 10 4.54 -12.07 -2.31
CA PHE A 10 3.81 -11.32 -1.29
C PHE A 10 4.73 -10.42 -0.48
N TYR A 11 4.19 -9.31 0.01
CA TYR A 11 4.86 -8.41 0.95
C TYR A 11 3.94 -8.12 2.13
N LEU A 12 4.43 -8.30 3.37
CA LEU A 12 3.68 -7.96 4.58
C LEU A 12 3.73 -6.44 4.80
N SER A 13 2.69 -5.74 4.36
CA SER A 13 2.50 -4.30 4.51
C SER A 13 1.78 -3.97 5.82
N PHE A 14 2.28 -4.48 6.95
CA PHE A 14 1.67 -4.25 8.26
C PHE A 14 2.08 -2.89 8.81
N GLU A 15 1.10 -2.15 9.30
CA GLU A 15 1.35 -0.88 9.96
C GLU A 15 1.75 -1.07 11.41
N ASN A 16 2.50 -0.10 11.93
CA ASN A 16 3.02 -0.14 13.29
C ASN A 16 1.91 -0.04 14.37
N SER A 17 0.72 0.41 13.97
CA SER A 17 -0.45 0.59 14.82
C SER A 17 -1.72 0.34 14.00
N LEU A 18 -2.76 -0.17 14.67
CA LEU A 18 -4.11 -0.30 14.10
C LEU A 18 -4.86 1.03 14.25
N CYS A 19 -4.63 1.95 13.31
CA CYS A 19 -5.19 3.30 13.34
C CYS A 19 -5.94 3.63 12.05
N SER A 20 -7.10 4.27 12.19
CA SER A 20 -7.84 4.85 11.07
C SER A 20 -6.97 5.85 10.30
N GLU A 21 -7.11 5.83 8.98
CA GLU A 21 -6.36 6.63 8.00
C GLU A 21 -4.83 6.46 8.01
N TYR A 22 -4.29 5.55 8.83
CA TYR A 22 -2.86 5.30 8.94
C TYR A 22 -2.40 4.28 7.90
N ILE A 23 -2.24 4.72 6.65
CA ILE A 23 -1.76 3.91 5.53
C ILE A 23 -0.52 4.57 4.94
N THR A 24 0.61 3.86 4.94
CA THR A 24 1.94 4.44 4.69
C THR A 24 2.60 3.92 3.40
N GLU A 25 3.91 4.18 3.23
CA GLU A 25 4.72 3.75 2.10
C GLU A 25 4.76 2.23 1.92
N LYS A 26 4.42 1.46 2.96
CA LYS A 26 4.39 0.00 2.95
C LYS A 26 3.43 -0.55 1.91
N LEU A 27 2.28 0.09 1.71
CA LEU A 27 1.32 -0.30 0.69
C LEU A 27 1.82 0.09 -0.70
N TYR A 28 2.11 1.38 -0.91
CA TYR A 28 2.36 1.92 -2.24
C TYR A 28 3.78 1.68 -2.72
N LYS A 29 4.77 2.21 -1.98
CA LYS A 29 6.17 2.28 -2.41
C LYS A 29 6.89 0.95 -2.29
N ASN A 30 6.60 0.20 -1.23
CA ASN A 30 7.29 -1.07 -0.96
C ASN A 30 6.65 -2.25 -1.69
N ALA A 31 5.31 -2.29 -1.82
CA ALA A 31 4.60 -3.39 -2.47
C ALA A 31 4.11 -3.04 -3.88
N LEU A 32 3.04 -2.23 -4.02
CA LEU A 32 2.35 -2.05 -5.29
C LEU A 32 3.25 -1.50 -6.42
N LYS A 33 4.09 -0.50 -6.13
CA LYS A 33 5.06 0.08 -7.09
C LYS A 33 6.17 -0.90 -7.51
N ASN A 34 6.34 -2.01 -6.79
CA ASN A 34 7.27 -3.08 -7.14
C ASN A 34 6.56 -4.32 -7.70
N ASP A 35 5.26 -4.23 -8.02
CA ASP A 35 4.43 -5.32 -8.52
C ASP A 35 4.44 -6.56 -7.61
N ILE A 36 4.34 -6.33 -6.30
CA ILE A 36 4.23 -7.37 -5.28
C ILE A 36 2.89 -7.23 -4.60
N LEU A 37 2.18 -8.33 -4.35
CA LEU A 37 0.86 -8.32 -3.73
C LEU A 37 0.98 -7.98 -2.23
N PRO A 38 0.48 -6.81 -1.77
CA PRO A 38 0.51 -6.44 -0.36
C PRO A 38 -0.51 -7.23 0.47
N ILE A 39 -0.04 -7.75 1.61
CA ILE A 39 -0.87 -8.26 2.69
C ILE A 39 -0.89 -7.20 3.79
N VAL A 40 -2.04 -6.57 4.01
CA VAL A 40 -2.15 -5.36 4.85
C VAL A 40 -2.82 -5.66 6.19
N MET A 41 -2.39 -4.92 7.21
CA MET A 41 -2.96 -4.89 8.56
C MET A 41 -2.75 -3.49 9.11
N GLY A 42 -3.82 -2.82 9.56
CA GLY A 42 -3.74 -1.42 9.99
C GLY A 42 -5.12 -0.77 10.09
N ALA A 43 -5.40 0.15 9.17
CA ALA A 43 -6.71 0.78 8.96
C ALA A 43 -7.80 -0.23 8.53
N SER A 44 -9.06 0.20 8.42
CA SER A 44 -10.16 -0.68 7.99
C SER A 44 -10.06 -1.08 6.52
N ILE A 45 -10.77 -2.16 6.12
CA ILE A 45 -10.82 -2.61 4.72
C ILE A 45 -11.31 -1.48 3.81
N GLU A 46 -12.36 -0.77 4.21
CA GLU A 46 -12.96 0.34 3.46
C GLU A 46 -12.02 1.54 3.33
N GLU A 47 -11.12 1.74 4.31
CA GLU A 47 -10.08 2.75 4.23
C GLU A 47 -9.02 2.39 3.20
N TYR A 48 -8.59 1.13 3.14
CA TYR A 48 -7.69 0.66 2.08
C TYR A 48 -8.35 0.71 0.70
N GLU A 49 -9.62 0.31 0.56
CA GLU A 49 -10.36 0.36 -0.71
C GLU A 49 -10.51 1.78 -1.26
N ARG A 50 -10.57 2.80 -0.41
CA ARG A 50 -10.66 4.20 -0.86
C ARG A 50 -9.38 4.74 -1.48
N VAL A 51 -8.23 4.12 -1.19
CA VAL A 51 -6.91 4.69 -1.51
C VAL A 51 -6.04 3.78 -2.37
N ALA A 52 -6.33 2.48 -2.39
CA ALA A 52 -5.66 1.50 -3.23
C ALA A 52 -6.48 1.21 -4.49
N PRO A 53 -5.86 0.76 -5.57
CA PRO A 53 -6.60 0.26 -6.72
C PRO A 53 -7.57 -0.86 -6.34
N PRO A 54 -8.74 -0.98 -7.00
CA PRO A 54 -9.67 -2.05 -6.76
C PRO A 54 -8.99 -3.41 -6.90
N TYR A 55 -9.27 -4.30 -5.96
CA TYR A 55 -8.75 -5.67 -5.98
C TYR A 55 -7.21 -5.75 -6.08
N SER A 56 -6.48 -4.90 -5.35
CA SER A 56 -5.00 -4.83 -5.42
C SER A 56 -4.27 -5.26 -4.14
N PHE A 57 -4.99 -5.61 -3.08
CA PHE A 57 -4.42 -5.99 -1.79
C PHE A 57 -5.23 -7.10 -1.12
N ILE A 58 -4.63 -7.74 -0.11
CA ILE A 58 -5.31 -8.69 0.77
C ILE A 58 -5.29 -8.13 2.19
N HIS A 59 -6.47 -7.92 2.78
CA HIS A 59 -6.58 -7.49 4.17
C HIS A 59 -6.69 -8.70 5.10
N VAL A 60 -5.94 -8.70 6.20
CA VAL A 60 -5.94 -9.83 7.15
C VAL A 60 -7.33 -10.15 7.72
N ASP A 61 -8.15 -9.12 7.94
CA ASP A 61 -9.51 -9.26 8.50
C ASP A 61 -10.54 -9.86 7.51
N GLN A 62 -10.18 -10.07 6.24
CA GLN A 62 -11.00 -10.85 5.31
C GLN A 62 -11.05 -12.34 5.69
N PHE A 63 -10.18 -12.79 6.59
CA PHE A 63 -10.03 -14.18 6.98
C PHE A 63 -10.38 -14.39 8.45
N LYS A 64 -11.09 -15.49 8.73
CA LYS A 64 -11.47 -15.87 10.10
C LYS A 64 -10.27 -16.20 11.02
N SER A 65 -9.09 -16.45 10.44
CA SER A 65 -7.87 -16.73 11.21
C SER A 65 -6.61 -16.59 10.33
N PRO A 66 -5.42 -16.40 10.94
CA PRO A 66 -4.15 -16.41 10.22
C PRO A 66 -3.90 -17.71 9.43
N ALA A 67 -4.39 -18.86 9.92
CA ALA A 67 -4.29 -20.13 9.22
C ALA A 67 -5.08 -20.11 7.90
N LYS A 68 -6.26 -19.48 7.88
CA LYS A 68 -7.07 -19.33 6.66
C LYS A 68 -6.46 -18.35 5.66
N LEU A 69 -5.83 -17.29 6.15
CA LEU A 69 -5.00 -16.43 5.30
C LEU A 69 -3.85 -17.24 4.68
N ALA A 70 -3.12 -18.01 5.49
CA ALA A 70 -2.01 -18.84 4.98
C ALA A 70 -2.47 -19.89 3.95
N ASP A 71 -3.63 -20.53 4.15
CA ASP A 71 -4.23 -21.44 3.17
C ASP A 71 -4.51 -20.72 1.84
N TYR A 72 -5.04 -19.49 1.91
CA TYR A 72 -5.33 -18.69 0.71
C TYR A 72 -4.07 -18.22 -0.02
N LEU A 73 -3.02 -17.83 0.72
CA LEU A 73 -1.73 -17.46 0.12
C LEU A 73 -1.07 -18.64 -0.59
N LYS A 74 -1.18 -19.86 -0.05
CA LYS A 74 -0.72 -21.09 -0.73
C LYS A 74 -1.51 -21.35 -2.02
N TYR A 75 -2.82 -21.12 -2.01
CA TYR A 75 -3.63 -21.21 -3.21
C TYR A 75 -3.12 -20.24 -4.30
N LEU A 76 -2.91 -18.95 -3.96
CA LEU A 76 -2.37 -17.96 -4.89
C LEU A 76 -0.93 -18.25 -5.33
N ASP A 77 -0.13 -18.89 -4.47
CA ASP A 77 1.22 -19.31 -4.85
C ASP A 77 1.22 -20.35 -5.98
N THR A 78 0.25 -21.27 -5.94
CA THR A 78 0.11 -22.34 -6.94
C THR A 78 -0.81 -22.02 -8.13
N ASN A 79 -1.56 -20.92 -8.06
CA ASN A 79 -2.50 -20.51 -9.11
C ASN A 79 -2.15 -19.11 -9.64
N ASP A 80 -1.35 -19.08 -10.71
CA ASP A 80 -0.90 -17.82 -11.32
C ASP A 80 -2.04 -17.02 -11.94
N THR A 81 -3.11 -17.66 -12.43
CA THR A 81 -4.28 -16.93 -12.95
C THR A 81 -4.91 -16.11 -11.83
N ALA A 82 -5.23 -16.74 -10.70
CA ALA A 82 -5.83 -16.06 -9.56
C ALA A 82 -4.90 -15.00 -8.94
N TYR A 83 -3.59 -15.26 -8.90
CA TYR A 83 -2.61 -14.29 -8.45
C TYR A 83 -2.55 -13.06 -9.38
N ASN A 84 -2.59 -13.27 -10.69
CA ASN A 84 -2.48 -12.18 -11.66
C ASN A 84 -3.73 -11.29 -11.72
N GLU A 85 -4.89 -11.76 -11.27
CA GLU A 85 -6.10 -10.94 -11.14
C GLU A 85 -5.87 -9.72 -10.23
N TYR A 86 -5.00 -9.83 -9.21
CA TYR A 86 -4.66 -8.72 -8.31
C TYR A 86 -3.88 -7.57 -8.98
N PHE A 87 -3.45 -7.75 -10.23
CA PHE A 87 -2.70 -6.77 -11.00
C PHE A 87 -3.50 -6.27 -12.21
N ALA A 88 -4.80 -6.58 -12.30
CA ALA A 88 -5.67 -6.16 -13.39
C ALA A 88 -5.85 -4.63 -13.48
N TRP A 89 -5.58 -3.90 -12.40
CA TRP A 89 -5.59 -2.44 -12.36
C TRP A 89 -4.43 -1.79 -13.15
N HIS A 90 -3.40 -2.56 -13.54
CA HIS A 90 -2.28 -2.06 -14.33
C HIS A 90 -2.76 -1.40 -15.63
N GLY A 91 -2.29 -0.17 -15.88
CA GLY A 91 -2.64 0.59 -17.08
C GLY A 91 -3.99 1.33 -17.00
N HIS A 92 -4.78 1.10 -15.95
CA HIS A 92 -6.04 1.80 -15.69
C HIS A 92 -5.93 2.78 -14.53
N GLU A 93 -5.05 2.51 -13.56
CA GLU A 93 -4.89 3.33 -12.37
C GLU A 93 -3.44 3.72 -12.11
N ILE A 94 -3.27 4.93 -11.55
CA ILE A 94 -1.96 5.49 -11.21
C ILE A 94 -1.78 5.38 -9.71
N ILE A 95 -0.73 4.68 -9.28
CA ILE A 95 -0.30 4.71 -7.88
C ILE A 95 0.34 6.06 -7.61
N HIS A 96 -0.35 6.90 -6.85
CA HIS A 96 0.21 8.12 -6.32
C HIS A 96 1.11 7.82 -5.13
N ASP A 97 2.40 7.59 -5.41
CA ASP A 97 3.42 7.61 -4.36
C ASP A 97 3.50 9.05 -3.83
N ARG A 98 3.14 9.27 -2.56
CA ARG A 98 3.41 10.54 -1.86
C ARG A 98 4.91 10.62 -1.54
N ASP A 99 5.73 10.60 -2.60
CA ASP A 99 7.16 10.96 -2.59
C ASP A 99 7.32 12.50 -2.66
N SER A 100 6.21 13.26 -2.66
CA SER A 100 6.29 14.65 -2.26
C SER A 100 6.97 14.68 -0.90
N GLN A 101 7.97 15.54 -0.74
CA GLN A 101 8.50 15.83 0.59
C GLN A 101 7.58 16.89 1.19
N PRO A 102 6.44 16.53 1.83
CA PRO A 102 5.55 17.53 2.40
C PRO A 102 6.32 18.39 3.40
N GLN A 103 7.34 17.84 4.07
CA GLN A 103 8.24 18.61 4.92
C GLN A 103 8.93 19.77 4.19
N CYS A 104 9.35 19.59 2.93
CA CYS A 104 9.96 20.66 2.15
C CYS A 104 8.93 21.69 1.69
N ALA A 105 7.73 21.24 1.28
CA ALA A 105 6.64 22.14 0.92
C ALA A 105 6.16 22.97 2.13
N MET A 106 6.04 22.32 3.29
CA MET A 106 5.70 22.97 4.55
C MET A 106 6.80 23.93 5.02
N CYS A 107 8.07 23.57 4.88
CA CYS A 107 9.19 24.47 5.16
C CYS A 107 9.16 25.70 4.26
N LEU A 108 8.92 25.51 2.96
CA LEU A 108 8.76 26.62 2.01
C LEU A 108 7.56 27.50 2.38
N LEU A 109 6.41 26.92 2.71
CA LEU A 109 5.22 27.66 3.18
C LEU A 109 5.50 28.43 4.46
N ALA A 110 6.18 27.83 5.44
CA ALA A 110 6.54 28.51 6.69
C ALA A 110 7.49 29.69 6.44
N HIS A 111 8.46 29.52 5.53
CA HIS A 111 9.38 30.59 5.15
C HIS A 111 8.70 31.70 4.34
N THR A 112 7.78 31.37 3.42
CA THR A 112 7.07 32.40 2.65
C THR A 112 6.05 33.16 3.49
N LEU A 113 5.34 32.48 4.40
CA LEU A 113 4.39 33.13 5.33
C LEU A 113 5.08 34.08 6.32
N CYS A 114 6.32 33.79 6.71
CA CYS A 114 7.10 34.67 7.60
C CYS A 114 7.48 36.02 6.93
N VAL A 115 7.56 36.08 5.60
CA VAL A 115 7.86 37.33 4.86
C VAL A 115 6.62 38.25 4.79
N PHE A 116 5.41 37.71 4.90
CA PHE A 116 4.15 38.48 4.83
C PHE A 116 3.65 39.02 6.19
N HIS A 117 4.41 38.87 7.27
CA HIS A 117 4.09 39.42 8.60
C HIS A 117 5.07 40.48 9.10
N LEU A 118 5.89 41.03 8.21
CA LEU A 118 6.76 42.18 8.46
C LEU A 118 6.43 43.35 7.53
N TYR A 119 5.15 43.74 7.44
CA TYR A 119 4.68 45.07 7.03
C TYR A 119 3.32 45.36 7.68
#